data_AF-A0A973HK79-F1
#
_entry.id   AF-A0A973HK79-F1
#
_cell.length_a   1.000
_cell.length_b   1.000
_cell.length_c   1.000
_cell.angle_alpha   90.00
_cell.angle_beta   90.00
_cell.angle_gamma   90.00
#
_symmetry.space_group_name_H-M   'P 1'
#
loop_
_entity.id
_entity.type
_entity.pdbx_description
1 polymer ?
#
loop_
_entity_poly.entity_id
_entity_poly.type
_entity_poly.pdbx_seq_one_letter_code
_entity_poly.pdbx_strand_id
1 'polypeptide(L)'
;RGALALVERGESPFGIVYATDAQIAKKVKTVATFPASSHKAIEYPLVMVNSNANAATSSFYQYLQSDAAQAIFVKYGFKVLSI
;
A
#
# COMPACT_ATOMS: atom_id res chain seq x y z
N ARG A 1 10.74 2.96 1.40
CA ARG A 1 11.04 1.64 2.02
C ARG A 1 12.33 1.65 2.86
N GLY A 2 12.63 2.74 3.59
CA GLY A 2 13.91 2.84 4.34
C GLY A 2 14.03 1.82 5.46
N ALA A 3 12.98 1.67 6.28
CA ALA A 3 12.94 0.70 7.38
C ALA A 3 13.08 -0.75 6.90
N LEU A 4 12.37 -1.14 5.84
CA LEU A 4 12.48 -2.48 5.26
C LEU A 4 13.91 -2.77 4.78
N ALA A 5 14.55 -1.81 4.12
CA ALA A 5 15.88 -1.99 3.56
C ALA A 5 16.94 -2.25 4.65
N LEU A 6 16.79 -1.65 5.83
CA LEU A 6 17.67 -1.91 6.99
C LEU A 6 17.51 -3.36 7.48
N VAL A 7 16.29 -3.88 7.53
CA VAL A 7 16.02 -5.26 7.95
C VAL A 7 16.52 -6.26 6.89
N GLU A 8 16.28 -6.00 5.60
CA GLU A 8 16.76 -6.86 4.50
C GLU A 8 18.29 -6.97 4.44
N ARG A 9 19.02 -5.93 4.85
CA ARG A 9 20.48 -5.93 4.94
C ARG A 9 21.02 -6.48 6.26
N GLY A 10 20.14 -6.80 7.22
CA GLY A 10 20.54 -7.24 8.55
C GLY A 10 21.14 -6.12 9.43
N GLU A 11 20.99 -4.86 9.02
CA GLU A 11 21.47 -3.68 9.77
C GLU A 11 20.55 -3.34 10.95
N SER A 12 19.31 -3.82 10.93
CA SER A 12 18.37 -3.78 12.06
C SER A 12 17.72 -5.14 12.25
N PRO A 13 17.67 -5.69 13.48
CA PRO A 13 17.06 -7.00 13.74
C PRO A 13 15.54 -6.99 13.54
N PHE A 14 14.89 -5.83 13.67
CA PHE A 14 13.45 -5.66 13.50
C PHE A 14 13.11 -4.35 12.78
N GLY A 15 11.96 -4.32 12.13
CA GLY A 15 11.39 -3.12 11.53
C GLY A 15 9.87 -3.21 11.49
N ILE A 16 9.20 -2.07 11.67
CA ILE A 16 7.76 -1.94 11.49
C ILE A 16 7.52 -1.47 10.07
N VAL A 17 6.82 -2.29 9.28
CA VAL A 17 6.53 -2.05 7.86
C VAL A 17 5.10 -2.42 7.56
N TYR A 18 4.58 -2.00 6.40
CA TYR A 18 3.28 -2.46 5.92
C TYR A 18 3.34 -3.93 5.48
N ALA A 19 2.21 -4.63 5.55
CA ALA A 19 2.13 -6.04 5.12
C ALA A 19 2.49 -6.21 3.64
N THR A 20 2.11 -5.24 2.80
CA THR A 20 2.43 -5.20 1.36
C THR A 20 3.94 -5.10 1.10
N ASP A 21 4.67 -4.40 1.96
CA ASP A 21 6.14 -4.30 1.90
C ASP A 21 6.81 -5.64 2.19
N ALA A 22 6.32 -6.37 3.20
CA ALA A 22 6.84 -7.67 3.60
C ALA A 22 6.51 -8.77 2.57
N GLN A 23 5.34 -8.71 1.93
CA GLN A 23 4.88 -9.72 0.95
C GLN A 23 5.79 -9.82 -0.28
N ILE A 24 6.38 -8.71 -0.72
CA ILE A 24 7.25 -8.67 -1.91
C ILE A 24 8.74 -8.76 -1.57
N ALA A 25 9.10 -8.71 -0.28
CA ALA A 25 10.47 -8.77 0.19
C ALA A 25 10.96 -10.23 0.23
N LYS A 26 12.20 -10.47 -0.19
CA LYS A 26 12.74 -11.84 -0.28
C LYS A 26 13.53 -12.26 0.94
N LYS A 27 14.01 -11.29 1.73
CA LYS A 27 14.99 -11.50 2.82
C LYS A 27 14.46 -11.13 4.20
N VAL A 28 13.15 -10.97 4.35
CA VAL A 28 12.51 -10.72 5.64
C VAL A 28 11.41 -11.74 5.90
N LYS A 29 11.03 -11.87 7.17
CA LYS A 29 9.91 -12.68 7.62
C LYS A 29 9.02 -11.84 8.52
N THR A 30 7.71 -11.95 8.35
CA THR A 30 6.74 -11.37 9.29
C THR A 30 6.80 -12.13 10.61
N VAL A 31 7.17 -11.44 11.69
CA VAL A 31 7.22 -12.01 13.04
C VAL A 31 5.95 -11.76 13.84
N ALA A 32 5.23 -10.66 13.54
CA ALA A 32 3.96 -10.30 14.17
C ALA A 32 3.17 -9.35 13.25
N THR A 33 1.87 -9.24 13.50
CA THR A 33 1.00 -8.21 12.91
C THR A 33 0.41 -7.38 14.05
N PHE A 34 0.47 -6.05 13.92
CA PHE A 34 -0.10 -5.16 14.91
C PHE A 34 -1.64 -5.30 14.94
N PRO A 35 -2.26 -5.29 16.14
CA PRO A 35 -3.72 -5.30 16.26
C PRO A 35 -4.34 -4.07 15.57
N ALA A 36 -5.50 -4.25 14.94
CA ALA A 36 -6.20 -3.14 14.27
C ALA A 36 -6.55 -1.98 15.22
N SER A 37 -6.74 -2.25 16.51
CA SER A 37 -7.00 -1.23 17.54
C SER A 37 -5.75 -0.48 18.00
N SER A 38 -4.54 -0.92 17.63
CA SER A 38 -3.31 -0.29 18.09
C SER A 38 -2.85 0.86 17.19
N HIS A 39 -3.54 1.12 16.09
CA HIS A 39 -3.23 2.18 15.15
C HIS A 39 -4.50 2.68 14.46
N LYS A 40 -4.43 3.86 13.85
CA LYS A 40 -5.48 4.33 12.95
C LYS A 40 -5.54 3.44 11.71
N ALA A 41 -6.70 3.34 11.08
CA ALA A 41 -6.83 2.64 9.80
C ALA A 41 -5.79 3.16 8.79
N ILE A 42 -5.13 2.24 8.09
CA ILE A 42 -4.11 2.56 7.09
C ILE A 42 -4.84 2.70 5.76
N GLU A 43 -5.09 3.95 5.35
CA GLU A 43 -5.90 4.30 4.18
C GLU A 43 -5.07 5.10 3.17
N TYR A 44 -5.32 4.85 1.88
CA TYR A 44 -4.66 5.51 0.75
C TYR A 44 -5.72 6.25 -0.09
N PRO A 45 -6.11 7.47 0.31
CA PRO A 45 -7.17 8.20 -0.39
C PRO A 45 -6.70 8.62 -1.79
N LEU A 46 -7.57 8.41 -2.78
CA LEU A 46 -7.39 8.90 -4.14
C LEU A 46 -8.18 10.21 -4.30
N VAL A 47 -7.49 11.30 -4.59
CA VAL A 47 -8.11 12.63 -4.78
C VAL A 47 -7.67 13.26 -6.09
N MET A 48 -8.60 13.93 -6.77
CA MET A 48 -8.30 14.75 -7.94
C MET A 48 -7.91 16.15 -7.47
N VAL A 49 -6.76 16.66 -7.92
CA VAL A 49 -6.31 18.02 -7.59
C VAL A 49 -6.89 19.01 -8.61
N ASN A 50 -7.66 19.99 -8.12
CA ASN A 50 -8.44 20.93 -8.95
C ASN A 50 -7.62 21.67 -10.03
N SER A 51 -6.34 21.92 -9.80
CA SER A 51 -5.47 22.65 -10.74
C SER A 51 -5.13 21.88 -12.03
N ASN A 52 -5.44 20.57 -12.09
CA ASN A 52 -5.10 19.70 -13.23
C ASN A 52 -6.27 18.81 -13.68
N ALA A 53 -7.51 19.29 -13.52
CA ALA A 53 -8.71 18.60 -14.00
C ALA A 53 -8.79 18.67 -15.54
N ASN A 54 -8.18 17.70 -16.21
CA ASN A 54 -8.30 17.49 -17.65
C ASN A 54 -8.81 16.06 -17.95
N ALA A 55 -9.05 15.78 -19.23
CA ALA A 55 -9.57 14.48 -19.66
C ALA A 55 -8.69 13.30 -19.22
N ALA A 56 -7.36 13.43 -19.33
CA ALA A 56 -6.44 12.37 -18.94
C ALA A 56 -6.47 12.09 -17.43
N THR A 57 -6.50 13.16 -16.60
CA THR A 57 -6.65 13.02 -15.14
C THR A 57 -7.95 12.33 -14.78
N SER A 58 -9.05 12.69 -15.46
CA SER A 58 -10.38 12.12 -15.23
C SER A 58 -10.43 10.63 -15.61
N SER A 59 -9.89 10.28 -16.78
CA SER A 59 -9.81 8.88 -17.24
C SER A 59 -8.93 8.03 -16.32
N PHE A 60 -7.81 8.55 -15.84
CA PHE A 60 -6.96 7.81 -14.90
C PHE A 60 -7.62 7.63 -13.53
N TYR A 61 -8.29 8.67 -13.02
CA TYR A 61 -9.06 8.60 -11.78
C TYR A 61 -10.17 7.54 -11.85
N GLN A 62 -10.89 7.47 -12.97
CA GLN A 62 -11.90 6.44 -13.22
C GLN A 62 -11.28 5.05 -13.36
N TYR A 63 -10.15 4.92 -14.08
CA TYR A 63 -9.45 3.65 -14.22
C TYR A 63 -9.03 3.06 -12.88
N LEU A 64 -8.48 3.88 -11.96
CA LEU A 64 -8.05 3.42 -10.64
C LEU A 64 -9.20 2.87 -9.77
N GLN A 65 -10.46 3.21 -10.10
CA GLN A 65 -11.65 2.68 -9.43
C GLN A 65 -12.22 1.43 -10.11
N SER A 66 -11.76 1.08 -11.31
CA SER A 66 -12.25 -0.08 -12.07
C SER A 66 -11.84 -1.41 -11.44
N ASP A 67 -12.62 -2.47 -11.69
CA ASP A 67 -12.32 -3.84 -11.25
C ASP A 67 -10.92 -4.31 -11.68
N ALA A 68 -10.46 -3.88 -12.86
CA ALA A 68 -9.14 -4.21 -13.37
C ALA A 68 -8.03 -3.63 -12.48
N ALA A 69 -8.17 -2.37 -12.03
CA ALA A 69 -7.22 -1.75 -11.12
C ALA A 69 -7.33 -2.36 -9.71
N GLN A 70 -8.56 -2.62 -9.23
CA GLN A 70 -8.80 -3.27 -7.95
C GLN A 70 -8.13 -4.65 -7.85
N ALA A 71 -8.21 -5.45 -8.91
CA ALA A 71 -7.54 -6.76 -8.96
C ALA A 71 -6.01 -6.63 -8.83
N ILE A 72 -5.41 -5.57 -9.38
CA ILE A 72 -3.98 -5.28 -9.23
C ILE A 72 -3.67 -4.92 -7.77
N PHE A 73 -4.45 -4.07 -7.13
CA PHE A 73 -4.27 -3.73 -5.71
C PHE A 73 -4.33 -4.97 -4.81
N VAL A 74 -5.33 -5.83 -5.01
CA VAL A 74 -5.48 -7.09 -4.26
C VAL A 74 -4.29 -8.02 -4.48
N LYS A 75 -3.80 -8.16 -5.73
CA LYS A 75 -2.61 -8.97 -6.05
C LYS A 75 -1.37 -8.54 -5.24
N TYR A 76 -1.23 -7.25 -4.96
CA TYR A 76 -0.13 -6.70 -4.17
C TYR A 76 -0.42 -6.56 -2.67
N GLY A 77 -1.52 -7.15 -2.19
CA GLY A 77 -1.85 -7.25 -0.76
C GLY A 77 -2.60 -6.06 -0.18
N PHE A 78 -3.07 -5.14 -1.03
CA PHE A 78 -3.96 -4.05 -0.59
C PHE A 78 -5.39 -4.57 -0.43
N LYS A 79 -6.10 -4.02 0.56
CA LYS A 79 -7.55 -4.15 0.66
C LYS A 79 -8.18 -2.95 -0.05
N VAL A 80 -9.08 -3.22 -0.98
CA VAL A 80 -9.88 -2.16 -1.60
C VAL A 80 -11.07 -1.88 -0.70
N LEU A 81 -11.28 -0.61 -0.37
CA LEU A 81 -12.46 -0.15 0.34
C LEU A 81 -13.58 0.02 -0.69
N SER A 82 -14.71 -0.67 -0.48
CA SER A 82 -15.92 -0.37 -1.23
C SER A 82 -16.40 1.03 -0.82
N ILE A 83 -16.54 1.93 -1.79
CA ILE A 83 -17.16 3.25 -1.62
C ILE A 83 -18.64 3.11 -1.99
#